data_AF-A0A956QTH8-F1
#
_entry.id   AF-A0A956QTH8-F1
#
_cell.length_a   1.000
_cell.length_b   1.000
_cell.length_c   1.000
_cell.angle_alpha   90.00
_cell.angle_beta   90.00
_cell.angle_gamma   90.00
#
_symmetry.space_group_name_H-M   'P 1'
#
loop_
_entity.id
_entity.type
_entity.pdbx_description
1 polymer ?
#
loop_
_entity_poly.entity_id
_entity_poly.type
_entity_poly.pdbx_seq_one_letter_code
_entity_poly.pdbx_strand_id
1 'polypeptide(L)' 'QSDIYAMGATLFFMLTGIEPEAISSSSPRSVNQSLSESLDSIVKRLTEPELSLRYQNCSDVKGDLVRLVETGI' A
#
# COMPACT_ATOMS: atom_id res chain seq x y z
N GLN A 1 14.04 -3.67 -4.58
CA GLN A 1 12.96 -3.31 -3.63
C GLN A 1 11.78 -4.27 -3.73
N SER A 2 12.01 -5.59 -3.84
CA SER A 2 10.96 -6.61 -3.96
C SER A 2 10.11 -6.73 -2.70
N ASP A 3 10.74 -6.63 -1.52
CA ASP A 3 10.06 -6.85 -0.25
C ASP A 3 9.02 -5.76 0.05
N ILE A 4 9.33 -4.51 -0.29
CA ILE A 4 8.41 -3.36 -0.18
C ILE A 4 7.19 -3.58 -1.09
N TYR A 5 7.41 -4.04 -2.32
CA TYR A 5 6.32 -4.38 -3.23
C TYR A 5 5.47 -5.54 -2.70
N ALA A 6 6.12 -6.63 -2.29
CA ALA A 6 5.45 -7.80 -1.77
C ALA A 6 4.60 -7.46 -0.53
N MET A 7 5.10 -6.62 0.36
CA MET A 7 4.33 -6.11 1.50
C MET A 7 3.09 -5.31 1.06
N GLY A 8 3.21 -4.45 0.04
CA GLY A 8 2.06 -3.74 -0.53
C GLY A 8 1.01 -4.67 -1.14
N ALA A 9 1.46 -5.67 -1.89
CA ALA A 9 0.62 -6.72 -2.46
C ALA A 9 -0.09 -7.53 -1.37
N THR A 10 0.62 -7.90 -0.29
CA THR A 10 0.03 -8.57 0.88
C THR A 10 -1.01 -7.69 1.58
N LEU A 11 -0.73 -6.39 1.76
CA LEU A 11 -1.69 -5.45 2.34
C LEU A 11 -2.95 -5.32 1.49
N PHE A 12 -2.81 -5.21 0.17
CA PHE A 12 -3.95 -5.19 -0.75
C PHE A 12 -4.82 -6.44 -0.58
N PHE A 13 -4.21 -7.64 -0.57
CA PHE A 13 -4.93 -8.89 -0.36
C PHE A 13 -5.65 -8.93 0.99
N MET A 14 -5.00 -8.53 2.09
CA MET A 14 -5.63 -8.50 3.41
C MET A 14 -6.82 -7.54 3.50
N LEU A 15 -6.78 -6.42 2.77
CA LEU A 15 -7.84 -5.40 2.78
C LEU A 15 -9.03 -5.72 1.87
N THR A 16 -8.82 -6.55 0.85
CA THR A 16 -9.80 -6.77 -0.23
C THR A 16 -10.22 -8.22 -0.39
N GLY A 17 -9.40 -9.18 0.04
CA GLY A 17 -9.55 -10.61 -0.24
C GLY A 17 -9.23 -11.00 -1.69
N ILE A 18 -8.71 -10.08 -2.51
CA ILE A 18 -8.45 -10.30 -3.94
C ILE A 18 -6.94 -10.36 -4.19
N GLU A 19 -6.50 -11.28 -5.04
CA GLU A 19 -5.10 -11.36 -5.45
C GLU A 19 -4.70 -10.10 -6.24
N PRO A 20 -3.57 -9.44 -5.87
CA PRO A 20 -3.08 -8.30 -6.63
C PRO A 20 -2.54 -8.75 -7.98
N GLU A 21 -2.73 -7.91 -8.99
CA GLU A 21 -2.10 -8.13 -10.29
C GLU A 21 -0.57 -7.98 -10.18
N ALA A 22 0.16 -8.81 -10.92
CA ALA A 22 1.61 -8.85 -10.85
C ALA A 22 2.23 -7.61 -11.51
N ILE A 23 3.15 -6.97 -10.80
CA ILE A 23 3.94 -5.82 -11.26
C ILE A 23 3.04 -4.63 -11.67
N SER A 24 1.98 -4.38 -10.90
CA SER A 24 1.09 -3.22 -11.07
C SER A 24 0.81 -2.51 -9.75
N SER A 25 0.43 -1.23 -9.84
CA SER A 25 -0.01 -0.47 -8.67
C SER A 25 -1.39 -0.93 -8.25
N SER A 26 -1.54 -1.27 -6.97
CA SER A 26 -2.77 -1.80 -6.37
C SER A 26 -3.50 -0.73 -5.56
N SER A 27 -4.81 -0.63 -5.75
CA SER A 27 -5.70 0.33 -5.06
C SER A 27 -6.79 -0.41 -4.28
N PRO A 28 -6.64 -0.65 -2.97
CA PRO A 28 -7.69 -1.36 -2.21
C PRO A 28 -9.03 -0.61 -2.20
N ARG A 29 -9.04 0.73 -2.37
CA ARG A 29 -10.29 1.51 -2.49
C ARG A 29 -11.07 1.27 -3.78
N SER A 30 -10.44 0.77 -4.85
CA SER A 30 -11.17 0.38 -6.06
C SER A 30 -12.09 -0.83 -5.81
N VAL A 31 -11.77 -1.64 -4.79
CA VAL A 31 -12.55 -2.79 -4.34
C VAL A 31 -13.44 -2.45 -3.16
N ASN A 32 -12.90 -1.75 -2.14
CA ASN A 32 -13.63 -1.37 -0.94
C ASN A 32 -13.54 0.14 -0.67
N GLN A 33 -14.56 0.87 -1.10
CA GLN A 33 -14.63 2.33 -0.98
C GLN A 33 -14.70 2.87 0.46
N SER A 34 -15.02 2.00 1.45
CA SER A 34 -15.05 2.40 2.86
C SER A 34 -13.65 2.63 3.46
N LEU A 35 -12.59 2.17 2.78
CA LEU A 35 -11.21 2.38 3.20
C LEU A 35 -10.79 3.84 3.01
N SER A 36 -9.93 4.32 3.91
CA SER A 36 -9.43 5.70 3.88
C SER A 36 -8.51 5.97 2.68
N GLU A 37 -8.51 7.20 2.18
CA GLU A 37 -7.66 7.60 1.05
C GLU A 37 -6.17 7.49 1.38
N SER A 38 -5.82 7.76 2.65
CA SER A 38 -4.47 7.64 3.15
C SER A 38 -3.96 6.19 3.08
N LEU A 39 -4.79 5.20 3.47
CA LEU A 39 -4.41 3.80 3.40
C LEU A 39 -4.24 3.33 1.95
N ASP A 40 -5.14 3.74 1.07
CA ASP A 40 -5.06 3.45 -0.37
C ASP A 40 -3.78 4.01 -1.00
N SER A 41 -3.42 5.24 -0.64
CA SER A 41 -2.20 5.90 -1.13
C SER A 41 -0.93 5.18 -0.69
N ILE A 42 -0.89 4.66 0.55
CA ILE A 42 0.23 3.86 1.04
C ILE A 42 0.36 2.58 0.22
N VAL A 43 -0.74 1.84 0.02
CA VAL A 43 -0.72 0.58 -0.76
C VAL A 43 -0.31 0.83 -2.22
N LYS A 44 -0.83 1.88 -2.86
CA LYS A 44 -0.42 2.29 -4.22
C LYS A 44 1.07 2.55 -4.32
N ARG A 45 1.62 3.31 -3.38
CA ARG A 45 3.04 3.68 -3.38
C ARG A 45 3.95 2.51 -3.03
N LEU A 46 3.48 1.54 -2.24
CA LEU A 46 4.21 0.28 -2.00
C LEU A 46 4.29 -0.59 -3.26
N THR A 47 3.20 -0.63 -4.02
CA THR A 47 3.06 -1.45 -5.24
C THR A 47 3.40 -0.71 -6.53
N GLU A 48 3.98 0.48 -6.43
CA GLU A 48 4.36 1.28 -7.59
C GLU A 48 5.39 0.54 -8.46
N PRO A 49 5.12 0.25 -9.75
CA PRO A 49 6.04 -0.46 -10.62
C PRO A 49 7.37 0.27 -10.81
N GLU A 50 7.33 1.60 -10.88
CA GLU A 50 8.52 2.43 -11.00
C GLU A 50 9.27 2.54 -9.67
N LEU A 51 10.49 2.00 -9.62
CA LEU A 51 11.28 1.89 -8.38
C LEU A 51 11.60 3.25 -7.75
N SER A 52 11.74 4.29 -8.56
CA SER A 52 12.02 5.65 -8.07
C SER A 52 10.81 6.31 -7.39
N LEU A 53 9.59 5.88 -7.72
CA LEU A 53 8.34 6.39 -7.16
C LEU A 53 7.86 5.58 -5.95
N ARG A 54 8.32 4.32 -5.83
CA ARG A 54 8.09 3.47 -4.66
C ARG A 54 8.74 4.03 -3.40
N TYR A 55 8.28 3.60 -2.22
CA TYR A 55 9.03 3.81 -0.99
C TYR A 55 10.46 3.29 -1.11
N GLN A 56 11.43 4.12 -0.71
CA GLN A 56 12.84 3.80 -0.84
C GLN A 56 13.35 2.91 0.30
N ASN A 57 12.66 2.92 1.45
CA ASN A 57 13.03 2.14 2.62
C ASN A 57 11.79 1.84 3.50
N CYS A 58 11.91 0.82 4.37
CA CYS A 58 10.83 0.41 5.26
C CYS A 58 10.56 1.41 6.39
N SER A 59 11.53 2.27 6.74
CA SER A 59 11.35 3.28 7.78
C SER A 59 10.30 4.32 7.36
N ASP A 60 10.31 4.72 6.08
CA ASP A 60 9.31 5.64 5.51
C ASP A 60 7.92 5.02 5.53
N VAL A 61 7.79 3.74 5.16
CA VAL A 61 6.52 3.00 5.23
C VAL A 61 5.99 2.98 6.67
N LYS A 62 6.84 2.59 7.62
CA LYS A 62 6.46 2.55 9.04
C LYS A 62 6.01 3.92 9.51
N GLY A 63 6.71 4.99 9.14
CA GLY A 63 6.34 6.36 9.49
C GLY A 63 4.95 6.75 8.99
N ASP A 64 4.59 6.37 7.76
CA ASP A 64 3.26 6.63 7.20
C ASP A 64 2.16 5.80 7.88
N LEU A 65 2.44 4.52 8.15
CA LEU A 65 1.48 3.63 8.84
C LEU A 65 1.23 4.05 10.29
N VAL A 66 2.27 4.45 11.04
CA VAL A 66 2.11 4.94 12.42
C VAL A 66 1.29 6.22 12.43
N ARG A 67 1.62 7.18 11.55
CA ARG A 67 0.83 8.42 11.43
C ARG A 67 -0.64 8.15 11.12
N LEU A 68 -0.92 7.19 10.23
CA LEU A 68 -2.29 6.80 9.90
C LEU A 68 -3.08 6.31 11.12
N VAL A 69 -2.44 5.53 12.01
CA VAL A 69 -3.07 5.06 13.26
C VAL A 69 -3.25 6.20 14.25
N GLU A 70 -2.26 7.09 14.38
CA GLU A 70 -2.32 8.24 15.28
C GLU A 70 -3.38 9.27 14.89
N THR A 71 -3.63 9.45 13.58
CA THR A 71 -4.67 10.37 13.09
C THR A 71 -6.09 9.82 13.20
N GLY A 72 -6.26 8.57 13.64
CA GLY A 72 -7.55 7.89 13.72
C GLY A 72 -8.08 7.48 12.34
N ILE A 73 -8.53 6.23 12.23
CA ILE A 73 -9.36 5.76 11.11
C ILE A 73 -10.77 6.33 11.30
#